data_AF-A0A484ARJ8-F1
#
_entry.id   AF-A0A484ARJ8-F1
#
_cell.length_a   1.000
_cell.length_b   1.000
_cell.length_c   1.000
_cell.angle_alpha   90.00
_cell.angle_beta   90.00
_cell.angle_gamma   90.00
#
_symmetry.space_group_name_H-M   'P 1'
#
loop_
_entity.id
_entity.type
_entity.pdbx_description
1 polymer ?
#
loop_
_entity_poly.entity_id
_entity_poly.type
_entity_poly.pdbx_seq_one_letter_code
_entity_poly.pdbx_strand_id
1 'polypeptide(L)'
;MMLRLKRRLRLLEASVLNKQLIMKYVVPTVLPISVVYGKDASDKKNEPGKPAEPAKASEPSKAPEMKKEGGDKPPGKDNPPKAGAPPPPPPPPPKDAKPQGPRIKTFEIYRWHPGGKPKTQKYQIDLNKCGTMVLDALIKVKNEMDGTLTFRRSCREGICGSCAMNIDGINTLACIQPIDKNLGRPCKIYPLPHLYVVRDLVPDLSRFYEQYRSIEPWLQRKNANREIGKVQYLQAVEDRLLLDGLYECILCACCQTSCPSYWWNSDKYLGPAILMQVFRWVIDSRDEETEKRLSMLTDPYKLYRCHTILNCTNTCPKNLNPAKAIVQLKQMLVGMKKKEKPKMEAESG
;
A
#
# COMPACT_ATOMS: atom_id res chain seq x y z
N MET A 1 -0.87 -62.86 10.08
CA MET A 1 -1.80 -61.77 9.72
C MET A 1 -2.48 -61.13 10.95
N MET A 2 -3.02 -61.91 11.89
CA MET A 2 -3.69 -61.39 13.11
C MET A 2 -2.83 -60.54 14.06
N LEU A 3 -1.53 -60.82 14.21
CA LEU A 3 -0.66 -60.01 15.09
C LEU A 3 -0.46 -58.57 14.60
N ARG A 4 -0.42 -58.36 13.27
CA ARG A 4 -0.29 -57.01 12.67
C ARG A 4 -1.59 -56.21 12.82
N LEU A 5 -2.74 -56.87 12.80
CA LEU A 5 -4.05 -56.23 13.03
C LEU A 5 -4.20 -55.78 14.49
N LYS A 6 -3.82 -56.64 15.46
CA LYS A 6 -3.84 -56.29 16.89
C LYS A 6 -2.91 -55.12 17.23
N ARG A 7 -1.76 -55.00 16.55
CA ARG A 7 -0.83 -53.87 16.74
C ARG A 7 -1.36 -52.56 16.16
N ARG A 8 -2.10 -52.61 15.03
CA ARG A 8 -2.79 -51.44 14.46
C ARG A 8 -3.98 -50.98 15.30
N LEU A 9 -4.76 -51.90 15.88
CA LEU A 9 -5.87 -51.54 16.75
C LEU A 9 -5.40 -50.81 18.02
N ARG A 10 -4.34 -51.30 18.68
CA ARG A 10 -3.78 -50.63 19.89
C ARG A 10 -3.23 -49.23 19.60
N LEU A 11 -2.65 -49.02 18.41
CA LEU A 11 -2.16 -47.69 18.00
C LEU A 11 -3.30 -46.71 17.70
N LEU A 12 -4.43 -47.20 17.19
CA LEU A 12 -5.64 -46.40 16.99
C LEU A 12 -6.32 -46.04 18.32
N GLU A 13 -6.42 -46.97 19.26
CA GLU A 13 -6.96 -46.71 20.61
C GLU A 13 -6.11 -45.69 21.39
N ALA A 14 -4.78 -45.78 21.30
CA ALA A 14 -3.87 -44.79 21.89
C ALA A 14 -3.99 -43.40 21.25
N SER A 15 -4.27 -43.32 19.94
CA SER A 15 -4.50 -42.05 19.23
C SER A 15 -5.81 -41.38 19.63
N VAL A 16 -6.86 -42.16 19.88
CA VAL A 16 -8.18 -41.66 20.29
C VAL A 16 -8.16 -41.17 21.74
N LEU A 17 -7.49 -41.89 22.66
CA LEU A 17 -7.32 -41.42 24.04
C LEU A 17 -6.50 -40.12 24.12
N ASN A 18 -5.45 -39.98 23.30
CA ASN A 18 -4.61 -38.79 23.32
C ASN A 18 -5.33 -37.55 22.77
N LYS A 19 -6.26 -37.72 21.81
CA LYS A 19 -7.13 -36.64 21.33
C LYS A 19 -8.19 -36.21 22.34
N GLN A 20 -8.72 -37.13 23.16
CA GLN A 20 -9.67 -36.80 24.22
C GLN A 20 -9.00 -36.11 25.43
N LEU A 21 -7.71 -36.38 25.70
CA LEU A 21 -6.97 -35.67 26.74
C LEU A 21 -6.63 -34.23 26.33
N ILE A 22 -6.26 -33.98 25.06
CA ILE A 22 -5.90 -32.65 24.57
C ILE A 22 -7.12 -31.70 24.50
N MET A 23 -8.33 -32.22 24.25
CA MET A 23 -9.57 -31.43 24.25
C MET A 23 -10.05 -31.02 25.66
N LYS A 24 -9.51 -31.59 26.75
CA LYS A 24 -9.86 -31.23 28.13
C LYS A 24 -8.98 -30.13 28.75
N TYR A 25 -7.83 -29.80 28.15
CA TYR A 25 -6.84 -28.89 28.74
C TYR A 25 -6.57 -27.60 27.93
N VAL A 26 -7.38 -27.30 26.92
CA VAL A 26 -7.29 -26.03 26.16
C VAL A 26 -8.64 -25.31 26.20
N VAL A 27 -8.98 -24.79 27.38
CA VAL A 27 -9.99 -23.74 27.55
C VAL A 27 -9.28 -22.57 28.24
N PRO A 28 -8.91 -21.49 27.53
CA PRO A 28 -8.57 -20.25 28.20
C PRO A 28 -9.86 -19.60 28.69
N THR A 29 -9.99 -19.51 30.01
CA THR A 29 -10.88 -18.63 30.76
C THR A 29 -10.99 -17.26 30.12
N VAL A 30 -12.21 -16.91 29.71
CA VAL A 30 -12.61 -15.55 29.32
C VAL A 30 -12.69 -14.73 30.61
N LEU A 31 -11.69 -13.89 30.87
CA LEU A 31 -11.79 -12.85 31.90
C LEU A 31 -12.58 -11.66 31.33
N PRO A 32 -13.55 -11.11 32.08
CA PRO A 32 -14.27 -9.92 31.64
C PRO A 32 -13.36 -8.69 31.75
N ILE A 33 -13.10 -8.02 30.61
CA ILE A 33 -12.51 -6.69 30.61
C ILE A 33 -13.60 -5.71 31.03
N SER A 34 -13.57 -5.30 32.30
CA SER A 34 -14.32 -4.16 32.79
C SER A 34 -13.79 -2.89 32.12
N VAL A 35 -14.67 -2.20 31.39
CA VAL A 35 -14.44 -0.85 30.87
C VAL A 35 -14.41 0.10 32.08
N VAL A 36 -13.21 0.51 32.50
CA VAL A 36 -13.04 1.57 33.49
C VAL A 36 -13.19 2.91 32.78
N TYR A 37 -14.36 3.52 32.92
CA TYR A 37 -14.55 4.94 32.69
C TYR A 37 -13.80 5.71 33.77
N GLY A 38 -12.69 6.35 33.40
CA GLY A 38 -12.03 7.34 34.25
C GLY A 38 -12.85 8.63 34.26
N LYS A 39 -13.72 8.77 35.27
CA LYS A 39 -14.25 10.05 35.74
C LYS A 39 -13.57 10.40 37.07
N ASP A 40 -13.17 11.66 37.15
CA ASP A 40 -12.88 12.47 38.33
C ASP A 40 -11.55 12.26 39.07
N ALA A 41 -10.60 13.15 38.75
CA ALA A 41 -9.66 13.72 39.71
C ALA A 41 -9.49 15.21 39.39
N SER A 42 -10.39 16.02 39.93
CA SER A 42 -10.20 17.44 40.16
C SER A 42 -9.16 17.66 41.28
N ASP A 43 -8.58 18.86 41.31
CA ASP A 43 -7.70 19.43 42.33
C ASP A 43 -6.21 19.10 42.28
N LYS A 44 -5.52 19.71 41.29
CA LYS A 44 -4.31 20.50 41.55
C LYS A 44 -4.29 21.77 40.68
N LYS A 45 -4.31 22.92 41.35
CA LYS A 45 -4.08 24.25 40.76
C LYS A 45 -2.70 24.29 40.10
N ASN A 46 -2.61 24.79 38.87
CA ASN A 46 -1.37 25.30 38.28
C ASN A 46 -1.71 26.51 37.40
N GLU A 47 -0.97 27.60 37.61
CA GLU A 47 -1.12 28.92 37.01
C GLU A 47 -0.83 28.94 35.50
N PRO A 48 -1.37 29.91 34.73
CA PRO A 48 -1.09 30.05 33.31
C PRO A 48 0.31 30.63 33.06
N GLY A 49 1.19 29.81 32.48
CA GLY A 49 2.49 30.24 31.94
C GLY A 49 2.36 31.13 30.70
N LYS A 50 3.23 32.13 30.61
CA LYS A 50 3.31 33.16 29.54
C LYS A 50 3.48 32.57 28.12
N PRO A 51 3.02 33.27 27.06
CA PRO A 51 3.29 32.88 25.67
C PRO A 51 4.77 32.99 25.31
N ALA A 52 5.30 32.01 24.59
CA ALA A 52 6.65 32.02 24.04
C ALA A 52 6.75 32.93 22.80
N GLU A 53 7.80 33.74 22.74
CA GLU A 53 8.18 34.60 21.61
C GLU A 53 8.65 33.78 20.38
N PRO A 54 8.38 34.22 19.14
CA PRO A 54 8.86 33.56 17.93
C PRO A 54 10.36 33.80 17.70
N ALA A 55 11.09 32.72 17.39
CA ALA A 55 12.52 32.71 17.13
C ALA A 55 12.91 33.53 15.87
N LYS A 56 13.93 34.37 16.00
CA LYS A 56 14.56 35.15 14.92
C LYS A 56 15.36 34.24 13.99
N ALA A 57 15.20 34.45 12.68
CA ALA A 57 16.00 33.79 11.63
C ALA A 57 17.42 34.36 11.62
N SER A 58 18.42 33.48 11.57
CA SER A 58 19.85 33.80 11.43
C SER A 58 20.26 33.90 9.96
N GLU A 59 21.12 34.88 9.65
CA GLU A 59 21.68 35.18 8.33
C GLU A 59 22.56 34.06 7.75
N PRO A 60 22.65 33.92 6.41
CA PRO A 60 23.49 32.91 5.77
C PRO A 60 24.96 33.32 5.66
N SER A 61 25.84 32.39 6.01
CA SER A 61 27.31 32.47 5.93
C SER A 61 27.86 32.46 4.50
N LYS A 62 28.89 33.27 4.26
CA LYS A 62 29.64 33.44 2.99
C LYS A 62 30.36 32.15 2.53
N ALA A 63 30.35 31.91 1.23
CA ALA A 63 31.20 30.93 0.53
C ALA A 63 32.56 31.56 0.10
N PRO A 64 33.65 30.78 -0.06
CA PRO A 64 34.97 31.29 -0.46
C PRO A 64 35.15 31.37 -2.00
N GLU A 65 35.86 32.41 -2.45
CA GLU A 65 36.20 32.70 -3.86
C GLU A 65 37.35 31.84 -4.40
N MET A 66 37.24 31.40 -5.66
CA MET A 66 38.35 30.96 -6.51
C MET A 66 38.53 31.91 -7.70
N LYS A 67 39.80 32.24 -7.94
CA LYS A 67 40.36 33.22 -8.88
C LYS A 67 40.01 32.91 -10.35
N LYS A 68 39.77 33.96 -11.15
CA LYS A 68 40.06 33.99 -12.59
C LYS A 68 40.81 35.27 -12.94
N GLU A 69 41.85 35.08 -13.74
CA GLU A 69 42.81 36.08 -14.22
C GLU A 69 42.25 36.92 -15.37
N GLY A 70 42.70 38.18 -15.46
CA GLY A 70 43.13 38.80 -16.71
C GLY A 70 42.25 39.91 -17.33
N GLY A 71 42.77 41.15 -17.33
CA GLY A 71 42.64 42.09 -18.46
C GLY A 71 41.99 43.46 -18.20
N ASP A 72 42.81 44.51 -18.15
CA ASP A 72 42.53 45.94 -17.93
C ASP A 72 41.59 46.66 -18.94
N LYS A 73 40.72 47.55 -18.43
CA LYS A 73 40.54 48.96 -18.91
C LYS A 73 39.64 49.79 -17.94
N PRO A 74 39.81 51.12 -17.80
CA PRO A 74 39.25 51.95 -16.72
C PRO A 74 37.80 52.42 -16.97
N PRO A 75 37.07 52.91 -15.94
CA PRO A 75 35.61 53.03 -15.97
C PRO A 75 35.12 54.36 -16.56
N GLY A 76 34.17 54.27 -17.49
CA GLY A 76 33.26 55.36 -17.86
C GLY A 76 32.03 55.36 -16.94
N LYS A 77 31.63 56.55 -16.48
CA LYS A 77 30.43 56.78 -15.68
C LYS A 77 29.18 56.62 -16.55
N ASP A 78 28.38 55.59 -16.33
CA ASP A 78 27.03 55.49 -16.87
C ASP A 78 26.02 55.02 -15.81
N ASN A 79 24.86 55.67 -15.83
CA ASN A 79 23.79 55.65 -14.82
C ASN A 79 23.20 54.27 -14.51
N PRO A 80 22.60 54.07 -13.31
CA PRO A 80 21.98 52.80 -12.92
C PRO A 80 20.78 52.44 -13.80
N PRO A 81 20.55 51.14 -14.08
CA PRO A 81 19.48 50.68 -14.95
C PRO A 81 18.09 50.90 -14.32
N LYS A 82 17.17 51.47 -15.11
CA LYS A 82 15.76 51.65 -14.75
C LYS A 82 15.07 50.31 -14.55
N ALA A 83 14.34 50.16 -13.44
CA ALA A 83 13.49 49.02 -13.16
C ALA A 83 12.44 48.85 -14.27
N GLY A 84 12.38 47.65 -14.87
CA GLY A 84 11.37 47.28 -15.86
C GLY A 84 9.98 47.21 -15.25
N ALA A 85 8.97 47.61 -16.04
CA ALA A 85 7.57 47.59 -15.62
C ALA A 85 7.09 46.16 -15.28
N PRO A 86 6.19 46.00 -14.29
CA PRO A 86 5.64 44.69 -13.94
C PRO A 86 4.82 44.08 -15.09
N PRO A 87 4.76 42.74 -15.19
CA PRO A 87 3.99 42.07 -16.22
C PRO A 87 2.49 42.37 -16.10
N PRO A 88 1.75 42.41 -17.22
CA PRO A 88 0.32 42.69 -17.20
C PRO A 88 -0.43 41.59 -16.44
N PRO A 89 -1.56 41.94 -15.80
CA PRO A 89 -2.39 40.98 -15.07
C PRO A 89 -2.95 39.89 -16.01
N PRO A 90 -3.19 38.67 -15.50
CA PRO A 90 -3.78 37.61 -16.29
C PRO A 90 -5.17 38.02 -16.80
N PRO A 91 -5.57 37.57 -18.01
CA PRO A 91 -6.86 37.91 -18.58
C PRO A 91 -8.00 37.43 -17.65
N PRO A 92 -9.12 38.18 -17.59
CA PRO A 92 -10.27 37.77 -16.81
C PRO A 92 -10.78 36.40 -17.29
N PRO A 93 -11.31 35.55 -16.39
CA PRO A 93 -11.90 34.29 -16.78
C PRO A 93 -13.01 34.55 -17.82
N PRO A 94 -13.20 33.67 -18.81
CA PRO A 94 -14.22 33.86 -19.83
C PRO A 94 -15.58 34.06 -19.16
N LYS A 95 -16.16 35.24 -19.33
CA LYS A 95 -17.56 35.48 -19.04
C LYS A 95 -18.35 34.76 -20.13
N ASP A 96 -19.35 33.99 -19.71
CA ASP A 96 -20.36 33.35 -20.55
C ASP A 96 -19.96 32.02 -21.22
N ALA A 97 -19.58 31.03 -20.41
CA ALA A 97 -19.82 29.64 -20.78
C ALA A 97 -21.35 29.39 -20.77
N LYS A 98 -21.95 29.19 -21.94
CA LYS A 98 -23.36 28.78 -22.08
C LYS A 98 -23.68 27.63 -21.10
N PRO A 99 -24.85 27.62 -20.42
CA PRO A 99 -25.20 26.53 -19.52
C PRO A 99 -25.23 25.23 -20.32
N GLN A 100 -24.22 24.40 -20.14
CA GLN A 100 -24.20 23.06 -20.72
C GLN A 100 -25.34 22.28 -20.06
N GLY A 101 -26.21 21.68 -20.88
CA GLY A 101 -27.27 20.80 -20.38
C GLY A 101 -26.71 19.69 -19.47
N PRO A 102 -27.57 19.05 -18.66
CA PRO A 102 -27.12 18.04 -17.71
C PRO A 102 -26.37 16.91 -18.42
N ARG A 103 -25.19 16.55 -17.89
CA ARG A 103 -24.31 15.53 -18.48
C ARG A 103 -24.48 14.23 -17.71
N ILE A 104 -25.56 13.51 -18.00
CA ILE A 104 -25.93 12.31 -17.25
C ILE A 104 -25.05 11.12 -17.62
N LYS A 105 -24.29 10.60 -16.65
CA LYS A 105 -23.50 9.37 -16.75
C LYS A 105 -24.16 8.27 -15.93
N THR A 106 -24.23 7.07 -16.50
CA THR A 106 -24.72 5.88 -15.79
C THR A 106 -23.57 5.14 -15.13
N PHE A 107 -23.72 4.80 -13.85
CA PHE A 107 -22.85 3.92 -13.08
C PHE A 107 -23.59 2.62 -12.76
N GLU A 108 -22.98 1.49 -13.10
CA GLU A 108 -23.48 0.14 -12.83
C GLU A 108 -22.65 -0.47 -11.70
N ILE A 109 -23.20 -0.49 -10.50
CA ILE A 109 -22.47 -0.84 -9.28
C ILE A 109 -22.93 -2.20 -8.76
N TYR A 110 -21.97 -3.08 -8.47
CA TYR A 110 -22.23 -4.33 -7.77
C TYR A 110 -22.81 -4.08 -6.37
N ARG A 111 -23.91 -4.77 -6.05
CA ARG A 111 -24.60 -4.71 -4.77
C ARG A 111 -24.76 -6.10 -4.19
N TRP A 112 -24.45 -6.22 -2.90
CA TRP A 112 -24.68 -7.44 -2.14
C TRP A 112 -24.69 -7.16 -0.64
N HIS A 113 -25.53 -7.88 0.09
CA HIS A 113 -25.53 -7.92 1.55
C HIS A 113 -25.69 -9.37 2.02
N PRO A 114 -25.21 -9.72 3.22
CA PRO A 114 -25.41 -11.05 3.80
C PRO A 114 -26.88 -11.48 3.75
N GLY A 115 -27.16 -12.65 3.20
CA GLY A 115 -28.52 -13.19 2.99
C GLY A 115 -29.18 -12.82 1.66
N GLY A 116 -28.65 -11.83 0.92
CA GLY A 116 -29.15 -11.43 -0.39
C GLY A 116 -28.46 -12.15 -1.57
N LYS A 117 -29.04 -12.02 -2.77
CA LYS A 117 -28.39 -12.40 -4.04
C LYS A 117 -27.62 -11.21 -4.62
N PRO A 118 -26.42 -11.43 -5.20
CA PRO A 118 -25.69 -10.37 -5.90
C PRO A 118 -26.49 -9.78 -7.05
N LYS A 119 -26.43 -8.46 -7.22
CA LYS A 119 -27.06 -7.76 -8.35
C LYS A 119 -26.24 -6.55 -8.76
N THR A 120 -26.49 -6.05 -9.97
CA THR A 120 -25.96 -4.77 -10.44
C THR A 120 -27.07 -3.72 -10.35
N GLN A 121 -26.78 -2.58 -9.74
CA GLN A 121 -27.72 -1.46 -9.63
C GLN A 121 -27.21 -0.26 -10.42
N LYS A 122 -28.12 0.43 -11.11
CA LYS A 122 -27.82 1.59 -11.94
C LYS A 122 -28.05 2.88 -11.17
N TYR A 123 -27.12 3.82 -11.30
CA TYR A 123 -27.23 5.19 -10.78
C TYR A 123 -26.90 6.18 -11.89
N GLN A 124 -27.73 7.21 -12.04
CA GLN A 124 -27.53 8.27 -13.02
C GLN A 124 -27.04 9.53 -12.30
N ILE A 125 -25.87 10.03 -12.70
CA ILE A 125 -25.22 11.18 -12.07
C ILE A 125 -24.98 12.26 -13.12
N ASP A 126 -25.39 13.49 -12.82
CA ASP A 126 -24.99 14.66 -13.59
C ASP A 126 -23.52 15.01 -13.31
N LEU A 127 -22.65 14.82 -14.31
CA LEU A 127 -21.22 15.09 -14.20
C LEU A 127 -20.92 16.58 -14.00
N ASN A 128 -21.84 17.49 -14.30
CA ASN A 128 -21.67 18.92 -14.01
C ASN A 128 -21.77 19.22 -12.50
N LYS A 129 -22.33 18.30 -11.71
CA LYS A 129 -22.57 18.42 -10.26
C LYS A 129 -21.83 17.33 -9.47
N CYS A 130 -20.75 16.80 -10.02
CA CYS A 130 -19.95 15.74 -9.45
C CYS A 130 -18.46 16.09 -9.60
N GLY A 131 -17.63 15.59 -8.67
CA GLY A 131 -16.17 15.63 -8.85
C GLY A 131 -15.72 14.78 -10.04
N THR A 132 -14.42 14.85 -10.34
CA THR A 132 -13.85 14.26 -11.57
C THR A 132 -13.50 12.78 -11.44
N MET A 133 -13.38 12.27 -10.21
CA MET A 133 -12.91 10.90 -9.92
C MET A 133 -14.09 9.96 -9.63
N VAL A 134 -13.92 8.67 -9.89
CA VAL A 134 -14.95 7.66 -9.62
C VAL A 134 -15.33 7.62 -8.14
N LEU A 135 -14.39 7.90 -7.23
CA LEU A 135 -14.71 8.02 -5.80
C LEU A 135 -15.70 9.16 -5.52
N ASP A 136 -15.61 10.29 -6.23
CA ASP A 136 -16.54 11.42 -6.05
C ASP A 136 -17.96 10.99 -6.43
N ALA A 137 -18.11 10.24 -7.52
CA ALA A 137 -19.37 9.64 -7.93
C ALA A 137 -19.92 8.66 -6.88
N LEU A 138 -19.08 7.78 -6.33
CA LEU A 138 -19.49 6.82 -5.28
C LEU A 138 -19.96 7.54 -4.00
N ILE A 139 -19.25 8.58 -3.57
CA ILE A 139 -19.64 9.40 -2.41
C ILE A 139 -20.95 10.13 -2.70
N LYS A 140 -21.11 10.70 -3.89
CA LYS A 140 -22.33 11.37 -4.31
C LYS A 140 -23.53 10.42 -4.28
N VAL A 141 -23.40 9.22 -4.85
CA VAL A 141 -24.45 8.19 -4.78
C VAL A 141 -24.80 7.90 -3.33
N LYS A 142 -23.78 7.68 -2.47
CA LYS A 142 -24.02 7.36 -1.07
C LYS A 142 -24.75 8.48 -0.32
N ASN A 143 -24.36 9.72 -0.55
CA ASN A 143 -24.87 10.86 0.23
C ASN A 143 -26.24 11.34 -0.26
N GLU A 144 -26.50 11.29 -1.57
CA GLU A 144 -27.65 11.97 -2.17
C GLU A 144 -28.69 11.01 -2.78
N MET A 145 -28.34 9.73 -3.02
CA MET A 145 -29.20 8.79 -3.75
C MET A 145 -29.50 7.51 -2.97
N ASP A 146 -28.49 6.91 -2.34
CA ASP A 146 -28.60 5.62 -1.66
C ASP A 146 -27.58 5.48 -0.52
N GLY A 147 -28.01 5.83 0.69
CA GLY A 147 -27.22 5.73 1.91
C GLY A 147 -26.72 4.32 2.24
N THR A 148 -27.31 3.28 1.64
CA THR A 148 -26.97 1.88 1.91
C THR A 148 -25.74 1.39 1.15
N LEU A 149 -25.31 2.11 0.10
CA LEU A 149 -24.12 1.79 -0.68
C LEU A 149 -22.87 1.81 0.22
N THR A 150 -22.11 0.72 0.18
CA THR A 150 -20.95 0.53 1.06
C THR A 150 -19.67 0.28 0.26
N PHE A 151 -18.61 1.03 0.59
CA PHE A 151 -17.26 0.91 0.03
C PHE A 151 -16.22 1.45 1.02
N ARG A 152 -14.96 1.03 0.89
CA ARG A 152 -13.86 1.56 1.71
C ARG A 152 -13.23 2.79 1.03
N ARG A 153 -12.95 3.83 1.83
CA ARG A 153 -12.20 5.02 1.42
C ARG A 153 -11.57 5.72 2.63
N SER A 154 -10.45 6.39 2.42
CA SER A 154 -9.82 7.24 3.44
C SER A 154 -9.11 8.45 2.82
N CYS A 155 -7.91 8.29 2.24
CA CYS A 155 -7.02 9.40 1.88
C CYS A 155 -7.43 10.26 0.68
N ARG A 156 -8.34 9.81 -0.20
CA ARG A 156 -8.75 10.48 -1.46
C ARG A 156 -7.65 10.90 -2.46
N GLU A 157 -6.36 10.68 -2.19
CA GLU A 157 -5.25 11.00 -3.13
C GLU A 157 -4.38 9.80 -3.56
N GLY A 158 -4.85 8.56 -3.34
CA GLY A 158 -4.17 7.36 -3.86
C GLY A 158 -2.94 6.89 -3.08
N ILE A 159 -2.85 7.22 -1.78
CA ILE A 159 -1.73 6.79 -0.91
C ILE A 159 -2.11 5.66 0.08
N CYS A 160 -3.35 5.61 0.57
CA CYS A 160 -3.74 4.61 1.59
C CYS A 160 -4.16 3.24 1.03
N GLY A 161 -4.45 3.14 -0.27
CA GLY A 161 -4.88 1.90 -0.92
C GLY A 161 -6.31 1.43 -0.62
N SER A 162 -7.07 2.09 0.26
CA SER A 162 -8.36 1.56 0.74
C SER A 162 -9.47 1.43 -0.31
N CYS A 163 -9.48 2.31 -1.33
CA CYS A 163 -10.54 2.36 -2.36
C CYS A 163 -10.20 1.53 -3.61
N ALA A 164 -9.41 0.48 -3.44
CA ALA A 164 -9.11 -0.48 -4.49
C ALA A 164 -10.36 -1.26 -4.89
N MET A 165 -10.69 -1.25 -6.18
CA MET A 165 -11.84 -1.94 -6.75
C MET A 165 -11.64 -2.17 -8.25
N ASN A 166 -12.54 -2.91 -8.90
CA ASN A 166 -12.51 -3.09 -10.34
C ASN A 166 -13.44 -2.05 -11.00
N ILE A 167 -12.87 -1.21 -11.86
CA ILE A 167 -13.58 -0.15 -12.59
C ILE A 167 -13.38 -0.40 -14.08
N ASP A 168 -14.48 -0.59 -14.80
CA ASP A 168 -14.49 -0.91 -16.24
C ASP A 168 -13.58 -2.09 -16.62
N GLY A 169 -13.48 -3.10 -15.74
CA GLY A 169 -12.69 -4.30 -15.95
C GLY A 169 -11.25 -4.23 -15.44
N ILE A 170 -10.78 -3.06 -14.98
CA ILE A 170 -9.40 -2.86 -14.51
C ILE A 170 -9.38 -2.61 -13.00
N ASN A 171 -8.47 -3.27 -12.27
CA ASN A 171 -8.28 -2.99 -10.86
C ASN A 171 -7.51 -1.68 -10.68
N THR A 172 -8.09 -0.73 -9.97
CA THR A 172 -7.50 0.60 -9.76
C THR A 172 -8.00 1.18 -8.44
N LEU A 173 -7.57 2.40 -8.11
CA LEU A 173 -8.06 3.15 -6.96
C LEU A 173 -9.11 4.15 -7.43
N ALA A 174 -10.34 4.06 -6.89
CA ALA A 174 -11.43 4.94 -7.30
C ALA A 174 -11.11 6.44 -7.15
N CYS A 175 -10.25 6.81 -6.19
CA CYS A 175 -9.90 8.20 -5.91
C CYS A 175 -8.96 8.85 -6.93
N ILE A 176 -8.28 8.06 -7.76
CA ILE A 176 -7.41 8.58 -8.82
C ILE A 176 -7.80 8.03 -10.20
N GLN A 177 -8.94 7.34 -10.29
CA GLN A 177 -9.50 6.91 -11.55
C GLN A 177 -10.46 7.99 -12.05
N PRO A 178 -10.14 8.69 -13.15
CA PRO A 178 -11.05 9.68 -13.72
C PRO A 178 -12.33 9.03 -14.22
N ILE A 179 -13.45 9.73 -14.09
CA ILE A 179 -14.71 9.30 -14.70
C ILE A 179 -14.59 9.41 -16.22
N ASP A 180 -14.88 8.31 -16.91
CA ASP A 180 -15.01 8.30 -18.37
C ASP A 180 -16.15 9.23 -18.81
N LYS A 181 -15.79 10.28 -19.56
CA LYS A 181 -16.71 11.34 -20.01
C LYS A 181 -17.66 10.89 -21.13
N ASN A 182 -17.50 9.69 -21.69
CA ASN A 182 -18.42 9.12 -22.67
C ASN A 182 -19.75 8.73 -22.00
N LEU A 183 -20.80 9.54 -22.21
CA LEU A 183 -22.10 9.35 -21.57
C LEU A 183 -22.86 8.11 -22.07
N GLY A 184 -22.56 7.63 -23.28
CA GLY A 184 -23.19 6.45 -23.88
C GLY A 184 -22.70 5.11 -23.33
N ARG A 185 -21.57 5.10 -22.59
CA ARG A 185 -21.01 3.90 -21.98
C ARG A 185 -21.22 3.91 -20.46
N PRO A 186 -21.95 2.97 -19.87
CA PRO A 186 -22.03 2.84 -18.41
C PRO A 186 -20.66 2.57 -17.79
N CYS A 187 -20.36 3.19 -16.66
CA CYS A 187 -19.17 2.87 -15.86
C CYS A 187 -19.50 1.71 -14.92
N LYS A 188 -18.83 0.57 -15.09
CA LYS A 188 -19.10 -0.65 -14.31
C LYS A 188 -18.14 -0.74 -13.14
N ILE A 189 -18.67 -0.94 -11.93
CA ILE A 189 -17.89 -0.98 -10.68
C ILE A 189 -18.18 -2.28 -9.94
N TYR A 190 -17.13 -3.06 -9.71
CA TYR A 190 -17.16 -4.33 -8.98
C TYR A 190 -16.14 -4.31 -7.83
N PRO A 191 -16.30 -5.18 -6.82
CA PRO A 191 -15.26 -5.42 -5.83
C PRO A 191 -13.97 -5.94 -6.49
N LEU A 192 -12.87 -5.99 -5.73
CA LEU A 192 -11.67 -6.67 -6.21
C LEU A 192 -11.98 -8.13 -6.58
N PRO A 193 -11.53 -8.63 -7.74
CA PRO A 193 -11.94 -9.94 -8.25
C PRO A 193 -11.54 -11.12 -7.36
N HIS A 194 -12.39 -12.15 -7.35
CA HIS A 194 -12.13 -13.45 -6.73
C HIS A 194 -11.80 -13.40 -5.22
N LEU A 195 -12.40 -12.43 -4.51
CA LEU A 195 -12.40 -12.36 -3.06
C LEU A 195 -13.82 -12.57 -2.52
N TYR A 196 -13.92 -13.06 -1.30
CA TYR A 196 -15.19 -13.05 -0.58
C TYR A 196 -15.64 -11.62 -0.34
N VAL A 197 -16.89 -11.32 -0.67
CA VAL A 197 -17.46 -9.99 -0.48
C VAL A 197 -18.14 -9.93 0.89
N VAL A 198 -17.77 -8.96 1.71
CA VAL A 198 -18.39 -8.71 3.03
C VAL A 198 -19.69 -7.92 2.86
N ARG A 199 -19.70 -6.91 1.99
CA ARG A 199 -20.87 -6.12 1.59
C ARG A 199 -20.54 -5.22 0.41
N ASP A 200 -21.42 -5.13 -0.58
CA ASP A 200 -21.28 -4.26 -1.76
C ASP A 200 -19.84 -4.32 -2.35
N LEU A 201 -19.10 -3.21 -2.31
CA LEU A 201 -17.74 -3.09 -2.87
C LEU A 201 -16.63 -3.41 -1.84
N VAL A 202 -16.96 -4.05 -0.73
CA VAL A 202 -16.05 -4.34 0.38
C VAL A 202 -15.64 -5.81 0.36
N PRO A 203 -14.47 -6.16 -0.18
CA PRO A 203 -13.95 -7.52 -0.09
C PRO A 203 -13.35 -7.81 1.30
N ASP A 204 -13.23 -9.08 1.63
CA ASP A 204 -12.40 -9.57 2.73
C ASP A 204 -10.93 -9.65 2.28
N LEU A 205 -10.05 -8.97 3.02
CA LEU A 205 -8.60 -8.92 2.77
C LEU A 205 -7.79 -9.63 3.86
N SER A 206 -8.43 -10.33 4.79
CA SER A 206 -7.76 -10.95 5.96
C SER A 206 -6.63 -11.87 5.52
N ARG A 207 -6.91 -12.77 4.56
CA ARG A 207 -5.91 -13.65 3.95
C ARG A 207 -4.73 -12.90 3.32
N PHE A 208 -5.00 -11.81 2.62
CA PHE A 208 -3.95 -11.00 1.99
C PHE A 208 -3.00 -10.44 3.06
N TYR A 209 -3.53 -9.94 4.18
CA TYR A 209 -2.72 -9.46 5.29
C TYR A 209 -2.03 -10.57 6.08
N GLU A 210 -2.63 -11.74 6.22
CA GLU A 210 -1.99 -12.92 6.80
C GLU A 210 -0.77 -13.35 5.98
N GLN A 211 -0.89 -13.40 4.65
CA GLN A 211 0.24 -13.66 3.76
C GLN A 211 1.33 -12.59 3.90
N TYR A 212 0.96 -11.31 4.00
CA TYR A 212 1.94 -10.25 4.26
C TYR A 212 2.65 -10.41 5.61
N ARG A 213 1.93 -10.76 6.67
CA ARG A 213 2.54 -11.02 7.98
C ARG A 213 3.48 -12.23 7.94
N SER A 214 3.15 -13.26 7.16
CA SER A 214 3.94 -14.50 7.06
C SER A 214 5.35 -14.32 6.50
N ILE A 215 5.60 -13.23 5.76
CA ILE A 215 6.92 -12.94 5.17
C ILE A 215 7.84 -12.14 6.10
N GLU A 216 7.40 -11.90 7.33
CA GLU A 216 8.12 -11.16 8.36
C GLU A 216 8.64 -9.79 7.85
N PRO A 217 7.74 -8.85 7.50
CA PRO A 217 8.09 -7.64 6.76
C PRO A 217 8.67 -6.53 7.65
N TRP A 218 9.72 -6.86 8.41
CA TRP A 218 10.52 -5.95 9.22
C TRP A 218 12.00 -6.26 9.06
N LEU A 219 12.86 -5.31 9.44
CA LEU A 219 14.32 -5.45 9.35
C LEU A 219 14.82 -6.52 10.32
N GLN A 220 15.59 -7.49 9.84
CA GLN A 220 16.18 -8.54 10.68
C GLN A 220 17.71 -8.45 10.65
N ARG A 221 18.30 -8.36 11.85
CA ARG A 221 19.75 -8.31 12.08
C ARG A 221 20.13 -9.24 13.23
N LYS A 222 21.29 -9.86 13.16
CA LYS A 222 21.78 -10.84 14.17
C LYS A 222 22.01 -10.20 15.53
N ASN A 223 22.48 -8.95 15.58
CA ASN A 223 22.81 -8.23 16.82
C ASN A 223 21.79 -7.14 17.21
N ALA A 224 20.57 -7.16 16.64
CA ALA A 224 19.59 -6.08 16.80
C ALA A 224 19.38 -5.64 18.27
N ASN A 225 19.25 -6.58 19.20
CA ASN A 225 18.99 -6.29 20.62
C ASN A 225 20.06 -5.43 21.30
N ARG A 226 21.29 -5.38 20.76
CA ARG A 226 22.40 -4.61 21.33
C ARG A 226 22.53 -3.20 20.73
N GLU A 227 21.95 -2.98 19.55
CA GLU A 227 22.20 -1.81 18.69
C GLU A 227 20.98 -0.91 18.49
N ILE A 228 19.77 -1.41 18.78
CA ILE A 228 18.51 -0.64 18.62
C ILE A 228 18.61 0.73 19.28
N GLY A 229 18.39 1.78 18.48
CA GLY A 229 18.27 3.17 18.93
C GLY A 229 19.58 3.86 19.32
N LYS A 230 20.73 3.17 19.25
CA LYS A 230 22.03 3.78 19.61
C LYS A 230 22.61 4.62 18.49
N VAL A 231 22.59 4.10 17.27
CA VAL A 231 23.14 4.75 16.07
C VAL A 231 22.26 4.44 14.85
N GLN A 232 22.39 5.26 13.82
CA GLN A 232 21.77 4.97 12.52
C GLN A 232 22.55 3.85 11.82
N TYR A 233 21.84 2.92 11.17
CA TYR A 233 22.50 1.95 10.30
C TYR A 233 22.94 2.62 9.01
N LEU A 234 24.23 2.51 8.69
CA LEU A 234 24.79 3.04 7.45
C LEU A 234 24.21 2.28 6.25
N GLN A 235 23.88 3.04 5.20
CA GLN A 235 23.43 2.50 3.92
C GLN A 235 23.89 3.45 2.82
N ALA A 236 24.63 2.92 1.84
CA ALA A 236 25.10 3.72 0.70
C ALA A 236 23.91 4.23 -0.12
N VAL A 237 24.08 5.36 -0.80
CA VAL A 237 23.04 5.92 -1.67
C VAL A 237 22.66 4.91 -2.75
N GLU A 238 23.64 4.21 -3.32
CA GLU A 238 23.41 3.20 -4.35
C GLU A 238 22.62 2.00 -3.82
N ASP A 239 22.90 1.55 -2.60
CA ASP A 239 22.17 0.45 -1.95
C ASP A 239 20.73 0.86 -1.65
N ARG A 240 20.52 2.11 -1.21
CA ARG A 240 19.19 2.67 -0.97
C ARG A 240 18.37 2.78 -2.26
N LEU A 241 18.99 3.21 -3.36
CA LEU A 241 18.33 3.35 -4.67
C LEU A 241 17.77 2.02 -5.18
N LEU A 242 18.33 0.87 -4.78
CA LEU A 242 17.77 -0.44 -5.14
C LEU A 242 16.36 -0.68 -4.58
N LEU A 243 15.97 0.06 -3.53
CA LEU A 243 14.65 -0.05 -2.92
C LEU A 243 13.57 0.76 -3.67
N ASP A 244 13.96 1.70 -4.54
CA ASP A 244 13.02 2.49 -5.33
C ASP A 244 12.22 1.58 -6.30
N GLY A 245 10.92 1.83 -6.38
CA GLY A 245 9.97 0.96 -7.08
C GLY A 245 9.50 -0.26 -6.27
N LEU A 246 9.90 -0.39 -5.00
CA LEU A 246 9.48 -1.48 -4.10
C LEU A 246 8.78 -0.96 -2.84
N TYR A 247 9.36 0.00 -2.11
CA TYR A 247 8.81 0.47 -0.83
C TYR A 247 7.56 1.35 -0.99
N GLU A 248 7.32 1.89 -2.18
CA GLU A 248 6.16 2.72 -2.53
C GLU A 248 4.86 1.91 -2.64
N CYS A 249 4.94 0.59 -2.43
CA CYS A 249 3.77 -0.28 -2.39
C CYS A 249 2.83 0.10 -1.25
N ILE A 250 1.60 0.45 -1.59
CA ILE A 250 0.56 0.87 -0.64
C ILE A 250 -0.34 -0.27 -0.16
N LEU A 251 0.03 -1.53 -0.42
CA LEU A 251 -0.73 -2.73 -0.04
C LEU A 251 -2.24 -2.70 -0.42
N CYS A 252 -2.57 -2.15 -1.60
CA CYS A 252 -3.95 -2.02 -2.08
C CYS A 252 -4.57 -3.30 -2.67
N ALA A 253 -3.79 -4.37 -2.86
CA ALA A 253 -4.20 -5.63 -3.47
C ALA A 253 -4.73 -5.57 -4.93
N CYS A 254 -4.61 -4.44 -5.66
CA CYS A 254 -5.00 -4.38 -7.09
C CYS A 254 -4.24 -5.41 -7.94
N CYS A 255 -2.91 -5.45 -7.81
CA CYS A 255 -2.06 -6.40 -8.54
C CYS A 255 -2.26 -7.85 -8.08
N GLN A 256 -2.59 -8.04 -6.80
CA GLN A 256 -2.86 -9.35 -6.21
C GLN A 256 -4.09 -9.99 -6.86
N THR A 257 -5.16 -9.23 -6.91
CA THR A 257 -6.50 -9.67 -7.36
C THR A 257 -6.71 -9.50 -8.86
N SER A 258 -5.70 -9.05 -9.62
CA SER A 258 -5.69 -9.11 -11.09
C SER A 258 -4.98 -10.36 -11.62
N CYS A 259 -4.30 -11.12 -10.75
CA CYS A 259 -3.46 -12.25 -11.12
C CYS A 259 -4.28 -13.55 -11.18
N PRO A 260 -4.46 -14.20 -12.35
CA PRO A 260 -5.20 -15.44 -12.44
C PRO A 260 -4.62 -16.57 -11.59
N SER A 261 -3.29 -16.68 -11.49
CA SER A 261 -2.65 -17.66 -10.60
C SER A 261 -3.08 -17.50 -9.14
N TYR A 262 -3.35 -16.27 -8.70
CA TYR A 262 -3.83 -15.99 -7.35
C TYR A 262 -5.32 -16.29 -7.18
N TRP A 263 -6.13 -16.11 -8.21
CA TRP A 263 -7.54 -16.55 -8.17
C TRP A 263 -7.62 -18.05 -7.87
N TRP A 264 -6.83 -18.85 -8.59
CA TRP A 264 -6.86 -20.31 -8.47
C TRP A 264 -6.15 -20.86 -7.23
N ASN A 265 -5.13 -20.17 -6.72
CA ASN A 265 -4.24 -20.71 -5.67
C ASN A 265 -3.97 -19.71 -4.54
N SER A 266 -4.89 -18.78 -4.26
CA SER A 266 -4.75 -17.77 -3.19
C SER A 266 -4.38 -18.42 -1.86
N ASP A 267 -4.98 -19.59 -1.62
CA ASP A 267 -4.30 -20.78 -1.14
C ASP A 267 -2.95 -20.68 -0.43
N LYS A 268 -1.98 -20.76 -1.33
CA LYS A 268 -0.61 -21.19 -1.13
C LYS A 268 0.32 -20.26 -1.90
N TYR A 269 -0.12 -19.74 -3.05
CA TYR A 269 0.62 -18.74 -3.82
C TYR A 269 0.55 -17.39 -3.09
N LEU A 270 1.71 -16.82 -2.78
CA LEU A 270 1.79 -15.56 -2.04
C LEU A 270 1.32 -14.36 -2.87
N GLY A 271 1.41 -14.45 -4.19
CA GLY A 271 0.96 -13.39 -5.09
C GLY A 271 1.91 -12.20 -5.24
N PRO A 272 1.69 -11.36 -6.25
CA PRO A 272 2.63 -10.34 -6.69
C PRO A 272 2.91 -9.25 -5.66
N ALA A 273 1.91 -8.79 -4.89
CA ALA A 273 2.12 -7.75 -3.90
C ALA A 273 3.06 -8.25 -2.79
N ILE A 274 2.82 -9.46 -2.29
CA ILE A 274 3.59 -10.05 -1.19
C ILE A 274 5.00 -10.42 -1.67
N LEU A 275 5.13 -11.02 -2.85
CA LEU A 275 6.44 -11.40 -3.39
C LEU A 275 7.33 -10.18 -3.70
N MET A 276 6.75 -9.06 -4.15
CA MET A 276 7.52 -7.82 -4.30
C MET A 276 8.03 -7.29 -2.95
N GLN A 277 7.23 -7.45 -1.88
CA GLN A 277 7.66 -7.11 -0.53
C GLN A 277 8.71 -8.08 0.03
N VAL A 278 8.66 -9.37 -0.32
CA VAL A 278 9.77 -10.29 -0.01
C VAL A 278 11.05 -9.80 -0.68
N PHE A 279 10.99 -9.46 -1.97
CA PHE A 279 12.14 -8.95 -2.70
C PHE A 279 12.71 -7.67 -2.07
N ARG A 280 11.84 -6.73 -1.65
CA ARG A 280 12.20 -5.51 -0.93
C ARG A 280 13.04 -5.76 0.33
N TRP A 281 12.80 -6.85 1.05
CA TRP A 281 13.60 -7.20 2.23
C TRP A 281 14.84 -8.01 1.90
N VAL A 282 14.74 -8.91 0.91
CA VAL A 282 15.86 -9.72 0.40
C VAL A 282 17.02 -8.84 -0.07
N ILE A 283 16.74 -7.72 -0.75
CA ILE A 283 17.80 -6.85 -1.30
C ILE A 283 18.19 -5.66 -0.41
N ASP A 284 17.49 -5.39 0.69
CA ASP A 284 17.85 -4.27 1.59
C ASP A 284 19.21 -4.57 2.23
N SER A 285 20.23 -3.77 1.95
CA SER A 285 21.60 -4.00 2.41
C SER A 285 21.75 -4.12 3.93
N ARG A 286 20.78 -3.58 4.68
CA ARG A 286 20.76 -3.62 6.15
C ARG A 286 20.17 -4.91 6.72
N ASP A 287 19.46 -5.71 5.91
CA ASP A 287 18.83 -6.96 6.35
C ASP A 287 19.81 -8.14 6.22
N GLU A 288 19.98 -8.90 7.29
CA GLU A 288 20.97 -9.98 7.39
C GLU A 288 20.36 -11.39 7.23
N GLU A 289 19.04 -11.48 6.99
CA GLU A 289 18.29 -12.75 6.94
C GLU A 289 17.89 -13.14 5.51
N THR A 290 18.74 -12.83 4.53
CA THR A 290 18.45 -13.07 3.10
C THR A 290 18.20 -14.56 2.79
N GLU A 291 19.05 -15.45 3.29
CA GLU A 291 18.91 -16.90 3.06
C GLU A 291 17.65 -17.48 3.73
N LYS A 292 17.30 -17.00 4.93
CA LYS A 292 16.05 -17.36 5.61
C LYS A 292 14.83 -16.94 4.78
N ARG A 293 14.83 -15.72 4.23
CA ARG A 293 13.74 -15.21 3.39
C ARG A 293 13.61 -15.98 2.07
N LEU A 294 14.73 -16.33 1.43
CA LEU A 294 14.73 -17.15 0.21
C LEU A 294 14.24 -18.56 0.49
N SER A 295 14.77 -19.23 1.53
CA SER A 295 14.37 -20.60 1.88
C SER A 295 12.88 -20.73 2.21
N MET A 296 12.24 -19.69 2.74
CA MET A 296 10.79 -19.64 2.93
C MET A 296 10.00 -19.80 1.62
N LEU A 297 10.56 -19.40 0.47
CA LEU A 297 9.95 -19.50 -0.86
C LEU A 297 10.23 -20.84 -1.56
N THR A 298 11.04 -21.71 -0.96
CA THR A 298 11.40 -23.01 -1.51
C THR A 298 10.25 -24.00 -1.33
N ASP A 299 9.22 -23.87 -2.16
CA ASP A 299 8.11 -24.81 -2.29
C ASP A 299 7.44 -24.70 -3.67
N PRO A 300 6.60 -25.66 -4.09
CA PRO A 300 5.99 -25.64 -5.43
C PRO A 300 5.00 -24.48 -5.69
N TYR A 301 4.54 -23.79 -4.64
CA TYR A 301 3.43 -22.84 -4.71
C TYR A 301 3.81 -21.38 -4.45
N LYS A 302 4.46 -21.04 -3.32
CA LYS A 302 4.55 -19.65 -2.83
C LYS A 302 5.07 -18.67 -3.87
N LEU A 303 6.08 -19.09 -4.65
CA LEU A 303 6.65 -18.32 -5.75
C LEU A 303 6.30 -18.88 -7.14
N TYR A 304 6.40 -20.20 -7.32
CA TYR A 304 6.44 -20.82 -8.65
C TYR A 304 5.08 -20.93 -9.36
N ARG A 305 3.97 -20.50 -8.74
CA ARG A 305 2.70 -20.28 -9.47
C ARG A 305 2.68 -19.00 -10.30
N CYS A 306 3.71 -18.16 -10.22
CA CYS A 306 3.85 -17.05 -11.15
C CYS A 306 4.24 -17.55 -12.55
N HIS A 307 3.30 -17.46 -13.50
CA HIS A 307 3.48 -17.82 -14.91
C HIS A 307 3.67 -16.60 -15.82
N THR A 308 4.17 -15.49 -15.27
CA THR A 308 4.52 -14.28 -16.04
C THR A 308 3.36 -13.73 -16.88
N ILE A 309 2.16 -13.70 -16.30
CA ILE A 309 0.92 -13.20 -16.94
C ILE A 309 0.92 -11.66 -17.05
N LEU A 310 1.70 -10.96 -16.23
CA LEU A 310 1.93 -9.51 -16.24
C LEU A 310 0.74 -8.59 -15.89
N ASN A 311 -0.47 -9.12 -15.65
CA ASN A 311 -1.60 -8.33 -15.14
C ASN A 311 -1.27 -7.51 -13.87
N CYS A 312 -0.36 -8.02 -13.04
CA CYS A 312 0.05 -7.37 -11.79
C CYS A 312 0.76 -6.03 -12.02
N THR A 313 1.65 -5.95 -13.02
CA THR A 313 2.36 -4.73 -13.39
C THR A 313 1.42 -3.78 -14.13
N ASN A 314 0.62 -4.28 -15.08
CA ASN A 314 -0.29 -3.46 -15.90
C ASN A 314 -1.35 -2.74 -15.05
N THR A 315 -1.81 -3.35 -13.97
CA THR A 315 -2.88 -2.80 -13.14
C THR A 315 -2.38 -1.94 -11.97
N CYS A 316 -1.06 -1.87 -11.72
CA CYS A 316 -0.55 -1.24 -10.50
C CYS A 316 -0.83 0.28 -10.52
N PRO A 317 -1.65 0.82 -9.60
CA PRO A 317 -2.00 2.24 -9.59
C PRO A 317 -0.83 3.16 -9.20
N LYS A 318 0.29 2.57 -8.76
CA LYS A 318 1.54 3.26 -8.41
C LYS A 318 2.63 3.04 -9.45
N ASN A 319 2.31 2.41 -10.58
CA ASN A 319 3.25 2.11 -11.67
C ASN A 319 4.48 1.30 -11.23
N LEU A 320 4.32 0.44 -10.20
CA LEU A 320 5.36 -0.47 -9.74
C LEU A 320 5.42 -1.72 -10.63
N ASN A 321 6.53 -2.46 -10.57
CA ASN A 321 6.71 -3.67 -11.36
C ASN A 321 6.90 -4.94 -10.51
N PRO A 322 5.82 -5.48 -9.91
CA PRO A 322 5.88 -6.73 -9.15
C PRO A 322 6.39 -7.91 -9.98
N ALA A 323 6.09 -7.97 -11.28
CA ALA A 323 6.55 -9.05 -12.15
C ALA A 323 8.09 -9.09 -12.22
N LYS A 324 8.73 -7.93 -12.39
CA LYS A 324 10.19 -7.82 -12.39
C LYS A 324 10.78 -8.31 -11.06
N ALA A 325 10.22 -7.88 -9.92
CA ALA A 325 10.66 -8.33 -8.60
C ALA A 325 10.54 -9.86 -8.43
N ILE A 326 9.44 -10.46 -8.88
CA ILE A 326 9.25 -11.92 -8.87
C ILE A 326 10.31 -12.63 -9.72
N VAL A 327 10.66 -12.10 -10.89
CA VAL A 327 11.71 -12.67 -11.74
C VAL A 327 13.08 -12.59 -11.04
N GLN A 328 13.39 -11.47 -10.38
CA GLN A 328 14.64 -11.37 -9.61
C GLN A 328 14.70 -12.40 -8.48
N LEU A 329 13.59 -12.59 -7.73
CA LEU A 329 13.52 -13.64 -6.69
C LEU A 329 13.76 -15.04 -7.26
N LYS A 330 13.16 -15.35 -8.43
CA LYS A 330 13.41 -16.64 -9.11
C LYS A 330 14.88 -16.80 -9.47
N GLN A 331 15.53 -15.76 -10.01
CA GLN A 331 16.95 -15.77 -10.35
C GLN A 331 17.85 -15.98 -9.13
N MET A 332 17.48 -15.39 -7.98
CA MET A 332 18.22 -15.57 -6.73
C MET A 332 18.09 -17.00 -6.18
N LEU A 333 16.89 -17.58 -6.21
CA LEU A 333 16.67 -18.96 -5.73
C LEU A 333 17.40 -20.03 -6.53
N VAL A 334 17.56 -19.83 -7.84
CA VAL A 334 18.32 -20.76 -8.70
C VAL A 334 19.82 -20.43 -8.74
N GLY A 335 20.28 -19.47 -7.95
CA GLY A 335 21.69 -19.09 -7.85
C GLY A 335 22.25 -18.30 -9.03
N MET A 336 21.42 -17.85 -9.97
CA MET A 336 21.84 -16.98 -11.09
C MET A 336 22.17 -15.56 -10.63
N LYS A 337 21.60 -15.13 -9.49
CA LYS A 337 21.90 -13.85 -8.86
C LYS A 337 22.09 -14.03 -7.36
N LYS A 338 22.88 -13.16 -6.75
CA LYS A 338 23.05 -13.08 -5.30
C LYS A 338 22.89 -11.64 -4.87
N LYS A 339 22.54 -11.44 -3.60
CA LYS A 339 22.54 -10.12 -2.98
C LYS A 339 23.98 -9.59 -2.98
N GLU A 340 24.17 -8.36 -3.45
CA GLU A 340 25.47 -7.70 -3.39
C GLU A 340 25.84 -7.41 -1.93
N LYS A 341 27.14 -7.39 -1.64
CA LYS A 341 27.61 -6.96 -0.32
C LYS A 341 27.30 -5.47 -0.15
N PRO A 342 26.91 -5.00 1.06
CA PRO A 342 26.70 -3.59 1.32
C PRO A 342 27.93 -2.77 0.95
N LYS A 343 27.73 -1.60 0.32
CA LYS A 343 28.85 -0.72 -0.08
C LYS A 343 29.41 0.10 1.07
N MET A 344 28.66 0.20 2.17
CA MET A 344 29.14 0.71 3.45
C MET A 344 28.89 -0.34 4.51
N GLU A 345 29.91 -0.63 5.30
CA GLU A 345 29.78 -1.44 6.50
C GLU A 345 29.62 -0.51 7.71
N ALA A 346 28.68 -0.83 8.60
CA ALA A 346 28.71 -0.23 9.93
C ALA A 346 29.92 -0.84 10.64
N GLU A 347 30.91 -0.01 11.00
CA GLU A 347 32.06 -0.48 11.76
C GLU A 347 31.56 -1.24 12.99
N SER A 348 31.98 -2.49 13.10
CA SER A 348 31.69 -3.35 14.23
C SER A 348 32.57 -2.87 15.40
N GLY A 349 32.09 -1.87 16.12
CA GLY A 349 32.74 -1.37 17.34
C GLY A 349 32.80 -2.40 18.45
#